data_AF-A0A5E4KMF0-F1
#
_entry.id   AF-A0A5E4KMF0-F1
#
_cell.length_a   1.000
_cell.length_b   1.000
_cell.length_c   1.000
_cell.angle_alpha   90.00
_cell.angle_beta   90.00
_cell.angle_gamma   90.00
#
_symmetry.space_group_name_H-M   'P 1'
#
loop_
_entity.id
_entity.type
_entity.pdbx_description
1 polymer ?
#
loop_
_entity_poly.entity_id
_entity_poly.type
_entity_poly.pdbx_seq_one_letter_code
_entity_poly.pdbx_strand_id
1 'polypeptide(L)'
;MAEEKKSFMQEFMDFLNKYGVIGLAIAFVMGAAVTKLVTALVTDLIMPVIGALIPGGDWRNATLVIGNIKFMIGDFAGVLIDFIIIALVIFMIVKTIVKEKK
;
A
#
# COMPACT_ATOMS: atom_id res chain seq x y z
N MET A 1 29.46 -32.73 31.88
CA MET A 1 28.51 -32.51 30.78
C MET A 1 29.12 -31.41 29.93
N ALA A 2 29.56 -31.72 28.71
CA ALA A 2 30.22 -30.74 27.85
C ALA A 2 29.18 -29.70 27.41
N GLU A 3 29.45 -28.41 27.62
CA GLU A 3 28.67 -27.35 27.00
C GLU A 3 28.83 -27.48 25.47
N GLU A 4 27.76 -27.87 24.78
CA GLU A 4 27.69 -27.70 23.34
C GLU A 4 27.73 -26.20 23.04
N LYS A 5 28.86 -25.74 22.52
CA LYS A 5 29.03 -24.37 22.06
C LYS A 5 28.08 -24.17 20.88
N LYS A 6 26.95 -23.51 21.13
CA LYS A 6 25.97 -23.18 20.08
C LYS A 6 26.69 -22.44 18.95
N SER A 7 26.42 -22.85 17.72
CA SER A 7 26.91 -22.13 16.55
C SER A 7 26.33 -20.72 16.55
N PHE A 8 27.08 -19.73 16.08
CA PHE A 8 26.59 -18.35 15.90
C PHE A 8 25.23 -18.30 15.18
N MET A 9 25.01 -19.19 14.21
CA MET A 9 23.73 -19.29 13.49
C MET A 9 22.57 -19.74 14.39
N GLN A 10 22.84 -20.61 15.36
CA GLN A 10 21.82 -21.04 16.33
C GLN A 10 21.54 -19.93 17.33
N GLU A 11 22.56 -19.22 17.82
CA GLU A 11 22.38 -18.07 18.70
C GLU A 11 21.61 -16.94 18.01
N PHE A 12 21.90 -16.68 16.74
CA PHE A 12 21.20 -15.70 15.94
C PHE A 12 19.74 -16.10 15.68
N MET A 13 19.47 -17.36 15.35
CA MET A 13 18.10 -17.84 15.16
C MET A 13 17.31 -17.81 16.47
N ASP A 14 17.93 -18.21 17.59
CA ASP A 14 17.36 -18.11 18.93
C ASP A 14 17.04 -16.65 19.29
N PHE A 15 17.91 -15.71 18.94
CA PHE A 15 17.67 -14.27 19.09
C PHE A 15 16.45 -13.81 18.28
N LEU A 16 16.38 -14.12 16.98
CA LEU A 16 15.26 -13.72 16.13
C LEU A 16 13.92 -14.28 16.63
N ASN A 17 13.93 -15.52 17.11
CA ASN A 17 12.77 -16.17 17.72
C ASN A 17 12.39 -15.51 19.04
N LYS A 18 13.35 -15.26 19.94
CA LYS A 18 13.13 -14.66 21.26
C LYS A 18 12.49 -13.28 21.18
N TYR A 19 12.86 -12.49 20.18
CA TYR A 19 12.32 -11.14 19.97
C TYR A 19 11.17 -11.09 18.96
N GLY A 20 10.70 -12.22 18.44
CA GLY A 20 9.57 -12.27 17.50
C GLY A 20 9.82 -11.57 16.17
N VAL A 21 11.08 -11.34 15.80
CA VAL A 21 11.48 -10.55 14.62
C VAL A 21 11.01 -11.20 13.33
N ILE A 22 10.95 -12.54 13.30
CA ILE A 22 10.50 -13.32 12.14
C ILE A 22 9.05 -12.98 11.79
N GLY A 23 8.16 -12.88 12.79
CA GLY A 23 6.76 -12.51 12.58
C GLY A 23 6.61 -11.09 12.04
N LEU A 24 7.40 -10.15 12.56
CA LEU A 24 7.44 -8.77 12.08
C LEU A 24 7.92 -8.67 10.63
N ALA A 25 8.97 -9.41 10.28
CA ALA A 25 9.50 -9.44 8.91
C ALA A 25 8.46 -9.97 7.92
N ILE A 26 7.76 -11.06 8.26
CA ILE A 26 6.68 -11.62 7.43
C ILE A 26 5.55 -10.59 7.28
N ALA A 27 5.11 -9.99 8.37
CA ALA A 27 4.03 -8.99 8.34
C ALA A 27 4.39 -7.79 7.44
N PHE A 28 5.63 -7.32 7.48
CA PHE A 28 6.09 -6.21 6.66
C PHE A 28 6.15 -6.57 5.17
N VAL A 29 6.74 -7.72 4.81
CA VAL A 29 6.83 -8.18 3.42
C VAL A 29 5.44 -8.43 2.83
N MET A 30 4.57 -9.09 3.60
CA MET A 30 3.19 -9.33 3.18
C MET A 30 2.41 -8.02 3.07
N GLY A 31 2.59 -7.09 4.01
CA GLY A 31 1.97 -5.77 3.96
C GLY A 31 2.33 -5.01 2.70
N ALA A 32 3.63 -4.96 2.35
CA ALA A 32 4.10 -4.31 1.12
C ALA A 32 3.52 -4.97 -0.15
N ALA A 33 3.44 -6.30 -0.19
CA ALA A 33 2.86 -7.02 -1.32
C ALA A 33 1.35 -6.73 -1.47
N VAL A 34 0.61 -6.71 -0.35
CA VAL A 34 -0.83 -6.40 -0.34
C VAL A 34 -1.08 -4.96 -0.79
N THR A 35 -0.30 -3.99 -0.31
CA THR A 35 -0.40 -2.60 -0.77
C THR A 35 -0.24 -2.52 -2.29
N LYS A 36 0.79 -3.19 -2.85
CA LYS A 36 1.03 -3.20 -4.30
C LYS A 36 -0.14 -3.82 -5.07
N LEU A 37 -0.70 -4.93 -4.58
CA LEU A 37 -1.85 -5.58 -5.20
C LEU A 37 -3.08 -4.66 -5.23
N VAL A 38 -3.39 -4.01 -4.10
CA VAL A 38 -4.51 -3.08 -4.01
C VAL A 38 -4.29 -1.86 -4.91
N THR A 39 -3.08 -1.30 -4.91
CA THR A 39 -2.75 -0.19 -5.81
C THR A 39 -3.01 -0.58 -7.26
N ALA A 40 -2.52 -1.73 -7.71
CA ALA A 40 -2.77 -2.22 -9.07
C ALA A 40 -4.27 -2.42 -9.37
N LEU A 41 -5.04 -2.99 -8.44
CA LEU A 41 -6.49 -3.11 -8.58
C LEU A 41 -7.16 -1.73 -8.80
N VAL A 42 -6.70 -0.70 -8.08
CA VAL A 42 -7.27 0.63 -8.25
C VAL A 42 -6.79 1.28 -9.54
N THR A 43 -5.48 1.37 -9.75
CA THR A 43 -4.90 2.10 -10.89
C THR A 43 -5.19 1.45 -12.22
N ASP A 44 -5.25 0.11 -12.26
CA ASP A 44 -5.28 -0.62 -13.52
C ASP A 44 -6.70 -1.10 -13.88
N LEU A 45 -7.60 -1.23 -12.90
CA LEU A 45 -8.98 -1.70 -13.13
C LEU A 45 -10.03 -0.65 -12.81
N ILE A 46 -9.94 0.02 -11.65
CA ILE A 46 -10.96 0.98 -11.23
C ILE A 46 -10.80 2.33 -11.94
N MET A 47 -9.57 2.85 -12.02
CA MET A 47 -9.28 4.15 -12.61
C MET A 47 -9.61 4.25 -14.10
N PRO A 48 -9.39 3.24 -14.95
CA PRO A 48 -9.84 3.28 -16.34
C PRO A 48 -11.37 3.36 -16.46
N VAL A 49 -12.11 2.69 -15.57
CA VAL A 49 -13.58 2.74 -15.55
C VAL A 49 -14.06 4.13 -15.13
N ILE A 50 -13.45 4.73 -14.10
CA ILE A 50 -13.77 6.10 -13.67
C ILE A 50 -13.38 7.12 -14.76
N GLY A 51 -12.20 6.95 -15.37
CA GLY A 51 -11.71 7.80 -16.44
C GLY A 51 -12.57 7.74 -17.70
N ALA A 52 -13.15 6.58 -18.03
CA ALA A 52 -14.12 6.44 -19.11
C ALA A 52 -15.45 7.18 -18.83
N LEU A 53 -15.81 7.36 -17.56
CA LEU A 53 -17.05 8.05 -17.14
C LEU A 53 -16.88 9.57 -17.00
N ILE A 54 -15.65 10.09 -16.91
CA ILE A 54 -15.35 11.52 -16.84
C ILE A 54 -14.77 11.95 -18.20
N PRO A 55 -15.57 12.49 -19.13
CA PRO A 55 -15.08 12.93 -20.42
C PRO A 55 -14.21 14.16 -20.19
N GLY A 56 -12.90 14.03 -20.43
CA GLY A 56 -12.00 15.17 -20.36
C GLY A 56 -10.59 14.82 -19.95
N GLY A 57 -10.36 14.02 -18.90
CA GLY A 57 -9.02 13.60 -18.42
C GLY A 57 -8.03 14.73 -18.01
N ASP A 58 -8.20 15.93 -18.56
CA ASP A 58 -7.31 17.09 -18.49
C ASP A 58 -7.36 17.82 -17.15
N TRP A 59 -8.33 17.49 -16.29
CA TRP A 59 -8.39 18.06 -14.95
C TRP A 59 -7.18 17.68 -14.10
N ARG A 60 -6.53 16.53 -14.37
CA ARG A 60 -5.26 16.16 -13.73
C ARG A 60 -4.08 16.98 -14.23
N ASN A 61 -4.15 17.47 -15.46
CA ASN A 61 -3.13 18.35 -16.03
C ASN A 61 -3.36 19.83 -15.68
N ALA A 62 -4.42 20.14 -14.92
CA ALA A 62 -4.73 21.50 -14.52
C ALA A 62 -3.57 22.10 -13.73
N THR A 63 -3.01 23.19 -14.26
CA THR A 63 -1.92 23.91 -13.61
C THR A 63 -2.28 25.37 -13.43
N LEU A 64 -2.02 25.91 -12.24
CA LEU A 64 -2.12 27.33 -11.96
C LEU A 64 -0.74 27.95 -12.09
N VAL A 65 -0.57 28.88 -13.02
CA VAL A 65 0.70 29.60 -13.22
C VAL A 65 0.58 30.98 -12.59
N ILE A 66 1.46 31.27 -11.62
CA ILE A 66 1.58 32.59 -10.99
C ILE A 66 3.01 33.08 -11.23
N GLY A 67 3.16 34.02 -12.17
CA GLY A 67 4.48 34.47 -12.62
C GLY A 67 5.30 33.32 -13.23
N ASN A 68 6.46 33.04 -12.63
CA ASN A 68 7.35 31.94 -13.06
C ASN A 68 7.13 30.63 -12.28
N ILE A 69 6.12 30.56 -11.40
CA ILE A 69 5.83 29.39 -10.56
C ILE A 69 4.63 28.65 -11.15
N LYS A 70 4.79 27.33 -11.36
CA LYS A 70 3.75 26.43 -11.88
C LYS A 70 3.25 25.51 -10.77
N PHE A 71 2.02 25.71 -10.33
CA PHE A 71 1.35 24.86 -9.35
C PHE A 71 0.55 23.76 -10.07
N MET A 72 0.89 22.49 -9.83
CA MET A 72 0.23 21.32 -10.42
C MET A 72 -1.01 20.90 -9.61
N ILE A 73 -2.01 21.79 -9.54
CA ILE A 73 -3.22 21.57 -8.73
C ILE A 73 -4.02 20.34 -9.16
N GLY A 74 -4.02 20.03 -10.45
CA GLY A 74 -4.70 18.88 -11.01
C GLY A 74 -4.06 17.56 -10.60
N ASP A 75 -2.73 17.51 -10.59
CA ASP A 75 -1.97 16.32 -10.20
C ASP A 75 -2.20 16.00 -8.72
N PHE A 76 -2.11 17.02 -7.86
CA PHE A 76 -2.39 16.87 -6.43
C PHE A 76 -3.83 16.40 -6.17
N ALA A 77 -4.82 17.01 -6.82
CA ALA A 77 -6.21 16.55 -6.71
C ALA A 77 -6.38 15.11 -7.22
N GLY A 78 -5.63 14.74 -8.27
CA GLY A 78 -5.57 13.40 -8.81
C GLY A 78 -5.11 12.37 -7.79
N VAL A 79 -3.98 12.63 -7.14
CA VAL A 79 -3.41 11.80 -6.09
C VAL A 79 -4.34 11.71 -4.88
N LEU A 80 -5.00 12.82 -4.51
CA LEU A 80 -5.96 12.85 -3.40
C LEU A 80 -7.17 11.94 -3.68
N ILE A 81 -7.71 11.98 -4.91
CA ILE A 81 -8.81 11.12 -5.32
C ILE A 81 -8.38 9.65 -5.35
N ASP A 82 -7.21 9.35 -5.90
CA ASP A 82 -6.66 7.98 -5.91
C ASP A 82 -6.53 7.43 -4.49
N PHE A 83 -6.03 8.23 -3.56
CA PHE A 83 -5.91 7.86 -2.15
C PHE A 83 -7.28 7.52 -1.53
N ILE A 84 -8.29 8.35 -1.77
CA ILE A 84 -9.66 8.11 -1.25
C ILE A 84 -10.23 6.81 -1.82
N ILE A 85 -10.04 6.56 -3.12
CA ILE A 85 -10.52 5.33 -3.77
C ILE A 85 -9.80 4.10 -3.19
N ILE A 86 -8.48 4.15 -3.07
CA ILE A 86 -7.69 3.07 -2.45
C ILE A 86 -8.17 2.79 -1.03
N ALA A 87 -8.32 3.83 -0.20
CA ALA A 87 -8.80 3.68 1.17
C ALA A 87 -10.20 3.03 1.22
N LEU A 88 -11.11 3.42 0.33
CA LEU A 88 -12.46 2.87 0.24
C LEU A 88 -12.44 1.40 -0.20
N VAL A 89 -11.61 1.05 -1.19
CA VAL A 89 -11.46 -0.33 -1.68
C VAL A 89 -10.87 -1.23 -0.60
N ILE A 90 -9.81 -0.80 0.08
CA ILE A 90 -9.23 -1.54 1.23
C ILE A 90 -10.30 -1.75 2.29
N PHE A 91 -11.04 -0.69 2.64
CA PHE A 91 -12.12 -0.79 3.61
C PHE A 91 -13.18 -1.81 3.20
N MET A 92 -13.61 -1.84 1.94
CA MET A 92 -14.57 -2.83 1.44
C MET A 92 -14.03 -4.26 1.50
N ILE A 93 -12.76 -4.48 1.13
CA ILE A 93 -12.12 -5.80 1.19
C ILE A 93 -12.06 -6.30 2.63
N VAL A 94 -11.54 -5.47 3.54
CA VAL A 94 -11.44 -5.81 4.97
C VAL A 94 -12.83 -6.06 5.55
N LYS A 95 -13.80 -5.20 5.25
CA LYS A 95 -15.19 -5.36 5.70
C LYS A 95 -15.80 -6.68 5.24
N THR A 96 -15.54 -7.10 4.00
CA THR A 96 -16.05 -8.37 3.46
C THR A 96 -15.41 -9.56 4.17
N ILE A 97 -14.07 -9.57 4.32
CA ILE A 97 -13.34 -10.65 5.00
C ILE A 97 -13.75 -10.76 6.48
N VAL A 98 -13.94 -9.64 7.17
CA VAL A 98 -14.35 -9.63 8.58
C VAL A 98 -15.80 -10.05 8.76
N LYS A 99 -16.67 -9.81 7.76
CA LYS A 99 -18.09 -10.19 7.81
C LYS A 99 -18.30 -11.71 7.76
N GLU A 100 -17.40 -12.47 7.15
CA GLU A 100 -17.49 -13.94 7.08
C GLU A 100 -17.21 -14.65 8.42
N LYS A 101 -16.76 -13.92 9.45
CA LYS A 101 -16.53 -14.47 10.80
C LYS A 101 -17.67 -14.22 11.80
N LYS A 102 -18.83 -13.77 11.33
CA LYS A 102 -20.08 -13.71 12.11
C LYS A 102 -21.08 -14.71 11.54
#